data_AF-A0A1F6TLZ5-F1
#
_entry.id   AF-A0A1F6TLZ5-F1
#
_cell.length_a   1.000
_cell.length_b   1.000
_cell.length_c   1.000
_cell.angle_alpha   90.00
_cell.angle_beta   90.00
_cell.angle_gamma   90.00
#
_symmetry.space_group_name_H-M   'P 1'
#
loop_
_entity.id
_entity.type
_entity.pdbx_description
1 polymer ?
#
loop_
_entity_poly.entity_id
_entity_poly.type
_entity_poly.pdbx_seq_one_letter_code
_entity_poly.pdbx_strand_id
1 'polypeptide(L)'
;MGLGASRRATRQMVSHGHFIVNNHRVTVPSYELKPGDIVKIREGSKVKKIFANLADRLKEYNAPAWVAFDLNTMEGRILAKPKNIETFLDLNAVLEFYSR
;
A
#
# COMPACT_ATOMS: atom_id res chain seq x y z
N MET A 1 -0.38 4.43 1.80
CA MET A 1 -0.58 5.03 0.45
C MET A 1 -2.03 5.42 0.18
N GLY A 2 -3.05 4.83 0.82
CA GLY A 2 -4.44 5.32 0.67
C GLY A 2 -5.13 5.00 -0.68
N LEU A 3 -4.55 4.14 -1.52
CA LEU A 3 -5.01 3.94 -2.90
C LEU A 3 -6.38 3.24 -3.02
N GLY A 4 -6.70 2.31 -2.13
CA GLY A 4 -7.99 1.63 -2.08
C GLY A 4 -8.86 2.07 -0.89
N ALA A 5 -10.18 1.98 -1.04
CA ALA A 5 -11.14 2.39 0.00
C ALA A 5 -11.15 1.47 1.23
N SER A 6 -10.68 0.22 1.07
CA SER A 6 -10.56 -0.75 2.17
C SER A 6 -9.40 -1.71 1.93
N ARG A 7 -9.01 -2.47 2.97
CA ARG A 7 -8.01 -3.55 2.82
C ARG A 7 -8.46 -4.61 1.81
N ARG A 8 -9.75 -4.98 1.83
CA ARG A 8 -10.33 -5.97 0.89
C ARG A 8 -10.32 -5.46 -0.55
N ALA A 9 -10.74 -4.22 -0.77
CA ALA A 9 -10.72 -3.59 -2.10
C ALA A 9 -9.28 -3.51 -2.63
N THR A 10 -8.34 -3.06 -1.80
CA THR A 10 -6.92 -2.99 -2.17
C THR A 10 -6.37 -4.37 -2.54
N ARG A 11 -6.71 -5.43 -1.79
CA ARG A 11 -6.30 -6.81 -2.12
C ARG A 11 -6.79 -7.22 -3.51
N GLN A 12 -8.05 -6.94 -3.84
CA GLN A 12 -8.61 -7.21 -5.17
C GLN A 12 -7.85 -6.42 -6.26
N MET A 13 -7.53 -5.16 -6.00
CA MET A 13 -6.80 -4.33 -6.95
C MET A 13 -5.41 -4.89 -7.25
N VAL A 14 -4.70 -5.40 -6.23
CA VAL A 14 -3.42 -6.09 -6.40
C VAL A 14 -3.62 -7.38 -7.19
N SER A 15 -4.56 -8.25 -6.82
CA SER A 15 -4.82 -9.51 -7.54
C SER A 15 -5.17 -9.32 -9.02
N HIS A 16 -5.85 -8.23 -9.38
CA HIS A 16 -6.15 -7.90 -10.78
C HIS A 16 -4.93 -7.31 -11.53
N GLY A 17 -3.85 -6.99 -10.83
CA GLY A 17 -2.61 -6.49 -11.40
C GLY A 17 -2.70 -5.03 -11.85
N HIS A 18 -3.34 -4.20 -11.02
CA HIS A 18 -3.37 -2.75 -11.23
C HIS A 18 -2.08 -2.04 -10.79
N PHE A 19 -1.17 -2.75 -10.12
CA PHE A 19 0.08 -2.19 -9.60
C PHE A 19 1.31 -2.79 -10.28
N ILE A 20 2.34 -1.97 -10.36
CA ILE A 20 3.67 -2.31 -10.85
C ILE A 20 4.65 -1.98 -9.72
N VAL A 21 5.53 -2.91 -9.36
CA VAL A 21 6.61 -2.70 -8.39
C VAL A 21 7.93 -2.78 -9.16
N ASN A 22 8.75 -1.73 -9.10
CA ASN A 22 10.05 -1.66 -9.79
C ASN A 22 9.97 -2.10 -11.27
N ASN A 23 8.97 -1.61 -12.00
CA ASN A 23 8.67 -1.95 -13.40
C ASN A 23 8.13 -3.38 -13.66
N HIS A 24 7.92 -4.19 -12.64
CA HIS A 24 7.30 -5.51 -12.77
C HIS A 24 5.84 -5.50 -12.33
N ARG A 25 4.95 -6.12 -13.12
CA ARG A 25 3.54 -6.30 -12.75
C ARG A 25 3.46 -7.27 -11.57
N VAL A 26 2.84 -6.84 -10.47
CA VAL A 26 2.63 -7.68 -9.28
C VAL A 26 1.15 -7.98 -9.10
N THR A 27 0.83 -9.27 -8.98
CA THR A 27 -0.53 -9.78 -8.73
C THR A 27 -0.68 -10.50 -7.39
N VAL A 28 0.39 -10.53 -6.58
CA VAL A 28 0.44 -11.24 -5.31
C VAL A 28 0.21 -10.24 -4.16
N PRO A 29 -0.91 -10.30 -3.43
CA PRO A 29 -1.18 -9.33 -2.35
C PRO A 29 -0.29 -9.48 -1.12
N SER A 30 0.36 -10.63 -0.97
CA SER A 30 1.35 -10.89 0.08
C SER A 30 2.78 -10.54 -0.35
N TYR A 31 2.95 -9.80 -1.45
CA TYR A 31 4.28 -9.37 -1.90
C TYR A 31 4.92 -8.46 -0.85
N GLU A 32 6.12 -8.84 -0.40
CA GLU A 32 6.88 -8.07 0.59
C GLU A 32 7.65 -6.93 -0.10
N LEU A 33 7.33 -5.70 0.27
CA LEU A 33 8.04 -4.51 -0.21
C LEU A 33 9.25 -4.20 0.65
N LYS A 34 10.32 -3.73 0.01
CA LYS A 34 11.57 -3.32 0.66
C LYS A 34 11.72 -1.80 0.63
N PRO A 35 12.46 -1.21 1.59
CA PRO A 35 12.86 0.19 1.49
C PRO A 35 13.55 0.46 0.14
N GLY A 36 13.16 1.53 -0.52
CA GLY A 36 13.61 1.90 -1.86
C GLY A 36 12.66 1.46 -2.98
N ASP A 37 11.76 0.51 -2.74
CA ASP A 37 10.82 0.04 -3.77
C ASP A 37 9.88 1.15 -4.24
N ILE A 38 9.64 1.17 -5.55
CA ILE A 38 8.73 2.10 -6.23
C ILE A 38 7.50 1.32 -6.69
N VAL A 39 6.33 1.74 -6.22
CA VAL A 39 5.03 1.19 -6.54
C VAL A 39 4.28 2.17 -7.44
N LYS A 40 3.93 1.76 -8.65
CA LYS A 40 3.20 2.60 -9.64
C LYS A 40 1.85 2.00 -9.97
N ILE A 41 0.89 2.85 -10.33
CA ILE A 41 -0.35 2.38 -10.96
C ILE A 41 -0.06 2.08 -12.42
N ARG A 42 -0.42 0.88 -12.88
CA ARG A 42 -0.26 0.46 -14.28
C ARG A 42 -0.98 1.45 -15.21
N GLU A 43 -0.35 1.87 -16.30
CA GLU A 43 -0.90 2.86 -17.25
C GLU A 43 -2.35 2.56 -17.68
N GLY A 44 -2.62 1.35 -18.18
CA GLY A 44 -3.98 0.97 -18.59
C GLY A 44 -5.00 0.84 -17.44
N SER A 45 -4.55 1.00 -16.19
CA SER A 45 -5.42 1.05 -15.02
C SER A 45 -5.70 2.46 -14.53
N LYS A 46 -4.85 3.45 -14.85
CA LYS A 46 -5.00 4.85 -14.39
C LYS A 46 -6.35 5.47 -14.77
N VAL A 47 -6.86 5.14 -15.96
CA VAL A 47 -8.15 5.62 -16.50
C VAL A 47 -9.37 4.88 -15.96
N LYS A 48 -9.21 3.83 -15.16
CA LYS A 48 -10.35 3.06 -14.63
C LYS A 48 -11.03 3.84 -13.50
N LYS A 49 -12.36 3.72 -13.43
CA LYS A 49 -13.20 4.36 -12.39
C LYS A 49 -12.75 4.08 -10.95
N ILE A 50 -12.08 2.95 -10.70
CA ILE A 50 -11.53 2.61 -9.37
C ILE A 50 -10.45 3.58 -8.87
N PHE A 51 -9.77 4.28 -9.78
CA PHE A 51 -8.79 5.33 -9.46
C PHE A 51 -9.36 6.74 -9.72
N ALA A 52 -10.62 6.86 -10.12
CA ALA A 52 -11.28 8.16 -10.20
C ALA A 52 -11.35 8.79 -8.80
N ASN A 53 -11.22 10.11 -8.74
CA ASN A 53 -11.25 10.89 -7.50
C ASN A 53 -10.20 10.47 -6.46
N LEU A 54 -9.12 9.79 -6.89
CA LEU A 54 -8.05 9.38 -5.99
C LEU A 54 -7.39 10.60 -5.32
N ALA A 55 -7.23 11.70 -6.06
CA ALA A 55 -6.68 12.94 -5.54
C ALA A 55 -7.51 13.48 -4.36
N ASP A 56 -8.84 13.47 -4.47
CA ASP A 56 -9.71 13.95 -3.40
C ASP A 56 -9.67 13.03 -2.18
N ARG A 57 -9.68 11.71 -2.41
CA ARG A 57 -9.53 10.72 -1.32
C ARG A 57 -8.21 10.84 -0.58
N LEU A 58 -7.14 11.23 -1.27
CA LEU A 58 -5.82 11.36 -0.67
C LEU A 58 -5.61 12.66 0.11
N LYS A 59 -6.41 13.71 -0.13
CA LYS A 59 -6.37 14.94 0.68
C LYS A 59 -6.70 14.69 2.15
N GLU A 60 -7.62 13.77 2.41
CA GLU A 60 -8.05 13.42 3.78
C GLU A 60 -7.21 12.29 4.40
N TYR A 61 -6.32 11.66 3.61
CA TYR A 61 -5.55 10.51 4.07
C TYR A 61 -4.16 10.91 4.56
N ASN A 62 -3.92 10.72 5.85
CA ASN A 62 -2.59 10.84 6.43
C ASN A 62 -1.78 9.57 6.18
N ALA A 63 -0.82 9.64 5.26
CA ALA A 63 0.12 8.57 5.01
C ALA A 63 1.12 8.43 6.18
N PRO A 64 1.52 7.19 6.54
CA PRO A 64 2.56 7.00 7.54
C PRO A 64 3.93 7.47 7.02
N ALA A 65 4.81 7.91 7.92
CA ALA A 65 6.08 8.54 7.57
C ALA A 65 7.05 7.67 6.73
N TRP A 66 6.88 6.34 6.72
CA TRP A 66 7.72 5.42 5.95
C TRP A 66 7.24 5.22 4.50
N VAL A 67 6.17 5.90 4.08
CA VAL A 67 5.56 5.80 2.76
C VAL A 67 5.36 7.19 2.16
N ALA A 68 5.83 7.40 0.94
CA ALA A 68 5.49 8.56 0.13
C ALA A 68 4.64 8.16 -1.08
N PHE A 69 3.75 9.05 -1.53
CA PHE A 69 3.00 8.90 -2.77
C PHE A 69 2.87 10.26 -3.47
N ASP A 70 3.21 10.30 -4.74
CA ASP A 70 3.08 11.47 -5.61
C ASP A 70 1.87 11.31 -6.53
N LEU A 71 0.92 12.23 -6.41
CA LEU A 71 -0.31 12.29 -7.19
C LEU A 71 -0.07 12.61 -8.66
N ASN A 72 0.98 13.37 -8.98
CA ASN A 72 1.24 13.81 -10.37
C ASN A 72 1.75 12.64 -11.21
N THR A 73 2.68 11.87 -10.65
CA THR A 73 3.29 10.71 -11.33
C THR A 73 2.48 9.42 -11.11
N MET A 74 1.60 9.40 -10.09
CA MET A 74 0.87 8.20 -9.63
C MET A 74 1.83 7.09 -9.17
N GLU A 75 2.91 7.51 -8.49
CA GLU A 75 3.98 6.67 -7.99
C GLU A 75 4.13 6.81 -6.47
N GLY A 76 4.31 5.70 -5.79
CA GLY A 76 4.63 5.63 -4.38
C GLY A 76 6.01 5.04 -4.15
N ARG A 77 6.68 5.48 -3.09
CA ARG A 77 7.98 4.96 -2.66
C ARG A 77 7.93 4.52 -1.21
N ILE A 78 8.56 3.38 -0.93
CA ILE A 78 8.82 2.94 0.44
C ILE A 78 10.12 3.58 0.91
N LEU A 79 10.03 4.44 1.92
CA LEU A 79 11.16 5.22 2.43
C LEU A 79 11.98 4.44 3.46
N ALA A 80 11.31 3.70 4.33
CA ALA A 80 11.93 2.96 5.41
C ALA A 80 11.08 1.75 5.81
N LYS A 81 11.61 0.91 6.70
CA LYS A 81 10.80 -0.11 7.37
C LYS A 81 9.85 0.58 8.37
N PRO A 82 8.60 0.11 8.52
CA PRO A 82 7.72 0.58 9.58
C PRO A 82 8.38 0.33 10.94
N LYS A 83 8.29 1.30 11.85
CA LYS A 83 8.70 1.14 13.24
C LYS A 83 7.52 0.58 14.03
N ASN A 84 7.78 -0.35 14.95
CA ASN A 84 6.79 -0.92 15.85
C ASN A 84 6.48 0.07 16.99
N ILE A 85 5.77 1.15 16.68
CA ILE A 85 5.39 2.19 17.66
C ILE A 85 3.90 2.07 18.03
N GLU A 86 3.16 1.17 17.39
CA GLU A 86 1.73 1.00 17.62
C GLU A 86 1.45 0.40 18.99
N THR A 87 1.22 1.26 19.98
CA THR A 87 0.93 0.93 21.39
C THR A 87 -0.43 0.29 21.62
N PHE A 88 -1.28 0.21 20.60
CA PHE A 88 -2.64 -0.36 20.72
C PHE A 88 -2.67 -1.89 20.61
N LEU A 89 -1.56 -2.54 20.25
CA LEU A 89 -1.44 -3.99 20.12
C LEU A 89 -0.56 -4.55 21.24
N ASP A 90 -1.10 -5.48 22.01
CA ASP A 90 -0.32 -6.26 22.97
C ASP A 90 0.38 -7.42 22.25
N LEU A 91 1.64 -7.21 21.88
CA LEU A 91 2.46 -8.23 21.24
C LEU A 91 2.75 -9.43 22.16
N ASN A 92 2.76 -9.23 23.49
CA ASN A 92 3.05 -10.30 24.43
C ASN A 92 1.92 -11.33 24.42
N ALA A 93 0.66 -10.88 24.40
CA ALA A 93 -0.50 -11.76 24.28
C ALA A 93 -0.46 -12.63 23.00
N VAL A 94 0.02 -12.08 21.89
CA VAL A 94 0.21 -12.84 20.64
C VAL A 94 1.34 -13.86 20.78
N LEU A 95 2.48 -13.47 21.36
CA LEU A 95 3.61 -14.38 21.58
C LEU A 95 3.23 -15.54 22.51
N GLU A 96 2.55 -15.25 23.61
CA GLU A 96 2.05 -16.27 24.56
C GLU A 96 1.14 -17.27 23.86
N PHE A 97 0.22 -16.82 22.99
CA PHE A 97 -0.68 -17.68 22.23
C PHE A 97 0.07 -18.69 21.34
N TYR A 98 1.16 -18.28 20.67
CA TYR A 98 1.95 -19.15 19.79
C TYR A 98 3.03 -19.98 20.51
N SER A 99 3.31 -19.68 21.79
CA SER A 99 4.28 -20.43 22.62
C SER A 99 3.69 -21.66 23.32
N ARG A 100 2.36 -21.84 23.25
CA ARG A 100 1.66 -23.05 23.69
C ARG A 100 1.79 -24.16 22.65
#